data_AF-A0A952XJF5-F1
#
_entry.id   AF-A0A952XJF5-F1
#
_cell.length_a   1.000
_cell.length_b   1.000
_cell.length_c   1.000
_cell.angle_alpha   90.00
_cell.angle_beta   90.00
_cell.angle_gamma   90.00
#
_symmetry.space_group_name_H-M   'P 1'
#
loop_
_entity.id
_entity.type
_entity.pdbx_description
1 polymer ?
#
loop_
_entity_poly.entity_id
_entity_poly.type
_entity_poly.pdbx_seq_one_letter_code
_entity_poly.pdbx_strand_id
1 'polypeptide(L)'
;MATKWVDNEVYFGPDRRRRDAGKRWGDRRRLNDAGEPPPLGALLRRLRVQLLDLSTASDRHRAIQLANLAIVEAERKHLPACADAVKEAAACINAGDTAGADAWLTQAVGAL
;
A
#
# COMPACT_ATOMS: atom_id res chain seq x y z
N MET A 1 -17.61 1.57 12.30
CA MET A 1 -17.76 2.46 11.12
C MET A 1 -16.67 2.08 10.13
N ALA A 2 -17.03 1.65 8.91
CA ALA A 2 -16.05 1.22 7.91
C ALA A 2 -15.43 2.45 7.23
N THR A 3 -14.20 2.79 7.62
CA THR A 3 -13.43 3.89 7.03
C THR A 3 -12.77 3.37 5.75
N LYS A 4 -13.45 3.65 4.64
CA LYS A 4 -13.31 2.89 3.39
C LYS A 4 -12.14 3.45 2.59
N TRP A 5 -10.96 2.87 2.68
CA TRP A 5 -9.88 3.15 1.72
C TRP A 5 -10.41 2.95 0.28
N VAL A 6 -10.17 3.93 -0.58
CA VAL A 6 -10.56 3.88 -2.01
C VAL A 6 -9.46 3.17 -2.76
N ASP A 7 -9.89 2.19 -3.55
CA ASP A 7 -9.06 1.39 -4.42
C ASP A 7 -9.73 1.39 -5.79
N ASN A 8 -9.32 2.30 -6.66
CA ASN A 8 -9.75 2.35 -8.05
C ASN A 8 -8.53 2.52 -8.97
N GLU A 9 -8.74 2.39 -10.28
CA GLU A 9 -7.67 2.44 -11.29
C GLU A 9 -6.81 3.72 -11.22
N VAL A 10 -7.38 4.82 -10.73
CA VAL A 10 -6.76 6.16 -10.75
C VAL A 10 -6.27 6.58 -9.36
N TYR A 11 -6.71 5.91 -8.29
CA TYR A 11 -6.49 6.33 -6.92
C TYR A 11 -6.50 5.14 -5.96
N PHE A 12 -5.37 4.95 -5.30
CA PHE A 12 -5.25 4.10 -4.13
C PHE A 12 -4.92 4.97 -2.92
N GLY A 13 -5.83 5.06 -1.96
CA GLY A 13 -5.62 5.87 -0.78
C GLY A 13 -6.86 6.08 0.08
N PRO A 14 -6.71 6.87 1.15
CA PRO A 14 -7.83 7.23 2.03
C PRO A 14 -9.02 7.86 1.28
N ASP A 15 -10.25 7.44 1.57
CA ASP A 15 -11.42 8.15 1.04
C ASP A 15 -11.54 9.55 1.66
N ARG A 16 -11.19 10.57 0.87
CA ARG A 16 -11.28 11.97 1.27
C ARG A 16 -12.64 12.61 0.94
N ARG A 17 -13.59 11.86 0.36
CA ARG A 17 -14.88 12.40 -0.12
C ARG A 17 -15.86 12.66 1.00
N ARG A 18 -15.72 11.99 2.14
CA ARG A 18 -16.48 12.33 3.35
C ARG A 18 -15.78 13.50 4.05
N ARG A 19 -16.23 14.73 3.75
CA ARG A 19 -16.09 15.82 4.72
C ARG A 19 -16.94 15.41 5.92
N ASP A 20 -16.30 15.12 7.05
CA ASP A 20 -17.03 15.08 8.31
C ASP A 20 -17.83 16.38 8.42
N ALA A 21 -19.13 16.26 8.65
CA ALA A 21 -20.11 17.35 8.64
C ALA A 21 -19.90 18.38 9.78
N GLY A 22 -18.69 18.48 10.34
CA GLY A 22 -18.37 19.29 11.51
C GLY A 22 -16.95 19.84 11.56
N LYS A 23 -16.21 19.87 10.43
CA LYS A 23 -14.85 20.47 10.44
C LYS A 23 -14.96 21.98 10.69
N ARG A 24 -14.79 22.38 11.94
CA ARG A 24 -14.86 23.79 12.36
C ARG A 24 -13.76 24.58 11.66
N TRP A 25 -14.07 25.81 11.26
CA TRP A 25 -13.08 26.73 10.73
C TRP A 25 -11.91 26.83 11.74
N GLY A 26 -10.69 26.52 11.30
CA GLY A 26 -9.48 26.59 12.12
C GLY A 26 -8.99 25.24 12.67
N ASP A 27 -9.72 24.15 12.43
CA ASP A 27 -9.27 22.82 12.82
C ASP A 27 -8.11 22.35 11.92
N ARG A 28 -6.88 22.38 12.47
CA ARG A 28 -5.68 21.90 11.77
C ARG A 28 -5.73 20.38 11.68
N ARG A 29 -5.29 19.83 10.54
CA ARG A 29 -5.23 18.40 10.16
C ARG A 29 -4.45 17.52 11.15
N ARG A 30 -4.95 17.37 12.39
CA ARG A 30 -4.31 16.62 13.49
C ARG A 30 -4.83 15.19 13.60
N LEU A 31 -6.05 14.91 13.14
CA LEU A 31 -6.56 13.55 13.01
C LEU A 31 -6.24 12.99 11.64
N ASN A 32 -5.77 11.74 11.61
CA ASN A 32 -5.71 10.95 10.38
C ASN A 32 -7.13 10.54 9.98
N ASP A 33 -7.87 11.46 9.33
CA ASP A 33 -9.25 11.27 8.84
C ASP A 33 -9.38 10.12 7.82
N ALA A 34 -8.26 9.49 7.45
CA ALA A 34 -8.19 8.37 6.54
C ALA A 34 -8.75 7.05 7.08
N GLY A 35 -8.80 6.91 8.40
CA GLY A 35 -9.08 5.63 9.07
C GLY A 35 -7.94 4.62 8.97
N GLU A 36 -8.22 3.41 9.46
CA GLU A 36 -7.22 2.35 9.53
C GLU A 36 -6.90 1.80 8.13
N PRO A 37 -5.61 1.74 7.76
CA PRO A 37 -5.19 1.14 6.49
C PRO A 37 -5.57 -0.34 6.39
N PRO A 38 -5.63 -0.89 5.15
CA PRO A 38 -5.88 -2.31 4.96
C PRO A 38 -4.83 -3.16 5.70
N PRO A 39 -5.20 -4.35 6.20
CA PRO A 39 -4.26 -5.20 6.90
C PRO A 39 -3.09 -5.58 5.97
N LEU A 40 -1.88 -5.60 6.52
CA LEU A 40 -0.62 -5.87 5.79
C LEU A 40 -0.70 -7.09 4.85
N GLY A 41 -1.23 -8.23 5.32
CA GLY A 41 -1.40 -9.42 4.47
C GLY A 41 -2.32 -9.20 3.26
N ALA A 42 -3.33 -8.34 3.37
CA ALA A 42 -4.17 -7.96 2.23
C ALA A 42 -3.41 -7.04 1.26
N LEU A 43 -2.56 -6.13 1.76
CA LEU A 43 -1.70 -5.29 0.91
C LEU A 43 -0.72 -6.15 0.11
N LEU A 44 -0.04 -7.10 0.75
CA LEU A 44 0.91 -8.01 0.07
C LEU A 44 0.22 -8.87 -0.99
N ARG A 45 -0.95 -9.45 -0.67
CA ARG A 45 -1.73 -10.25 -1.65
C ARG A 45 -2.15 -9.41 -2.85
N ARG A 46 -2.62 -8.18 -2.62
CA ARG A 46 -3.02 -7.26 -3.71
C ARG A 46 -1.83 -6.88 -4.58
N LEU A 47 -0.69 -6.59 -3.95
CA LEU A 47 0.53 -6.27 -4.68
C LEU A 47 0.93 -7.42 -5.60
N ARG A 48 0.88 -8.67 -5.12
CA ARG A 48 1.14 -9.86 -5.97
C ARG A 48 0.16 -9.99 -7.14
N VAL A 49 -1.13 -9.76 -6.93
CA VAL A 49 -2.11 -9.74 -8.02
C VAL A 49 -1.76 -8.64 -9.04
N GLN A 50 -1.41 -7.45 -8.57
CA GLN A 50 -1.03 -6.33 -9.43
C GLN A 50 0.23 -6.64 -10.26
N LEU A 51 1.16 -7.47 -9.76
CA LEU A 51 2.35 -7.88 -10.51
C LEU A 51 2.01 -8.67 -11.79
N LEU A 52 0.88 -9.40 -11.82
CA LEU A 52 0.47 -10.20 -12.98
C LEU A 52 0.11 -9.33 -14.18
N ASP A 53 -0.40 -8.12 -13.93
CA ASP A 53 -0.92 -7.21 -14.95
C ASP A 53 -0.05 -5.94 -15.11
N LEU A 54 1.24 -6.00 -14.75
CA LEU A 54 2.20 -4.89 -14.89
C LEU A 54 2.55 -4.63 -16.37
N SER A 55 1.60 -4.05 -17.10
CA SER A 55 1.76 -3.74 -18.53
C SER A 55 2.00 -2.25 -18.79
N THR A 56 1.39 -1.37 -17.97
CA THR A 56 1.48 0.09 -18.17
C THR A 56 2.32 0.78 -17.10
N ALA A 57 2.72 2.03 -17.39
CA ALA A 57 3.39 2.89 -16.41
C ALA A 57 2.48 3.22 -15.21
N SER A 58 1.16 3.31 -15.43
CA SER A 58 0.15 3.53 -14.39
C SER A 58 0.09 2.34 -13.43
N ASP A 59 0.14 1.11 -13.96
CA ASP A 59 0.15 -0.11 -13.13
C ASP A 59 1.40 -0.19 -12.26
N ARG A 60 2.57 0.16 -12.81
CA ARG A 60 3.80 0.26 -12.02
C ARG A 60 3.69 1.30 -10.92
N HIS A 61 3.15 2.47 -11.22
CA HIS A 61 2.95 3.51 -10.22
C HIS A 61 2.02 3.03 -9.09
N ARG A 62 0.94 2.33 -9.41
CA ARG A 62 0.00 1.74 -8.44
C ARG A 62 0.66 0.66 -7.60
N ALA A 63 1.44 -0.24 -8.21
CA ALA A 63 2.19 -1.27 -7.51
C ALA A 63 3.18 -0.66 -6.50
N ILE A 64 3.87 0.42 -6.88
CA ILE A 64 4.77 1.15 -5.97
C ILE A 64 4.00 1.84 -4.82
N GLN A 65 2.82 2.42 -5.08
CA GLN A 65 1.99 2.98 -4.01
C GLN A 65 1.55 1.91 -3.00
N LEU A 66 1.15 0.73 -3.48
CA LEU A 66 0.80 -0.42 -2.64
C LEU A 66 2.01 -0.93 -1.83
N ALA A 67 3.18 -1.04 -2.46
CA ALA A 67 4.42 -1.43 -1.78
C ALA A 67 4.80 -0.44 -0.67
N ASN A 68 4.74 0.87 -0.95
CA ASN A 68 5.04 1.90 0.05
C ASN A 68 4.09 1.83 1.25
N LEU A 69 2.80 1.60 1.02
CA LEU A 69 1.86 1.43 2.13
C LEU A 69 2.16 0.16 2.93
N ALA A 70 2.50 -0.94 2.26
CA ALA A 70 2.88 -2.18 2.94
C ALA A 70 4.14 -2.02 3.78
N ILE A 71 5.13 -1.24 3.32
CA ILE A 71 6.34 -0.90 4.09
C ILE A 71 5.96 -0.15 5.36
N VAL A 72 5.17 0.92 5.25
CA VAL A 72 4.74 1.72 6.41
C VAL A 72 3.96 0.87 7.41
N GLU A 73 3.09 -0.01 6.93
CA GLU A 73 2.33 -0.91 7.81
C GLU A 73 3.19 -2.02 8.44
N ALA A 74 4.19 -2.54 7.74
CA ALA A 74 5.16 -3.48 8.30
C ALA A 74 6.01 -2.82 9.40
N GLU A 75 6.48 -1.60 9.16
CA GLU A 75 7.24 -0.81 10.14
C GLU A 75 6.39 -0.48 11.37
N ARG A 76 5.14 -0.06 11.19
CA ARG A 76 4.17 0.19 12.28
C ARG A 76 3.92 -1.07 13.13
N LYS A 77 3.99 -2.26 12.53
CA LYS A 77 3.84 -3.55 13.21
C LYS A 77 5.15 -4.12 13.76
N HIS A 78 6.26 -3.39 13.64
CA HIS A 78 7.60 -3.84 14.04
C HIS A 78 8.05 -5.14 13.35
N LEU A 79 7.76 -5.27 12.05
CA LEU A 79 8.16 -6.40 11.21
C LEU A 79 9.25 -5.96 10.22
N PRO A 80 10.52 -5.77 10.66
CA PRO A 80 11.58 -5.22 9.81
C PRO A 80 11.93 -6.13 8.63
N ALA A 81 11.97 -7.45 8.83
CA ALA A 81 12.24 -8.41 7.75
C ALA A 81 11.19 -8.34 6.62
N CYS A 82 9.92 -8.14 6.99
CA CYS A 82 8.85 -7.91 6.01
C CYS A 82 9.03 -6.56 5.31
N ALA A 83 9.34 -5.49 6.04
CA ALA A 83 9.55 -4.17 5.46
C ALA A 83 10.70 -4.16 4.45
N ASP A 84 11.83 -4.80 4.79
CA ASP A 84 13.01 -4.88 3.93
C ASP A 84 12.74 -5.72 2.69
N ALA A 85 12.09 -6.87 2.82
CA ALA A 85 11.67 -7.67 1.66
C ALA A 85 10.74 -6.89 0.71
N VAL A 86 9.82 -6.07 1.23
CA VAL A 86 8.96 -5.24 0.39
C VAL A 86 9.73 -4.07 -0.26
N LYS A 87 10.75 -3.52 0.39
CA LYS A 87 11.66 -2.51 -0.20
C LYS A 87 12.40 -3.09 -1.40
N GLU A 88 12.94 -4.30 -1.27
CA GLU A 88 13.59 -5.01 -2.38
C GLU A 88 12.60 -5.32 -3.51
N ALA A 89 11.38 -5.77 -3.18
CA ALA A 89 10.33 -5.95 -4.17
C ALA A 89 10.00 -4.65 -4.92
N ALA A 90 9.95 -3.51 -4.24
CA ALA A 90 9.72 -2.20 -4.87
C ALA A 90 10.86 -1.80 -5.82
N ALA A 91 12.11 -2.13 -5.48
CA ALA A 91 13.26 -1.92 -6.36
C ALA A 91 13.13 -2.77 -7.64
N CYS A 92 12.78 -4.05 -7.52
CA CYS A 92 12.52 -4.95 -8.66
C CYS A 92 11.39 -4.42 -9.56
N ILE A 93 10.28 -3.93 -8.98
CA ILE A 93 9.16 -3.34 -9.75
C ILE A 93 9.63 -2.13 -10.57
N ASN A 94 10.48 -1.27 -9.99
CA ASN A 94 11.03 -0.11 -10.71
C ASN A 94 11.99 -0.53 -11.84
N ALA A 95 12.74 -1.62 -11.64
CA ALA A 95 13.59 -2.20 -12.66
C ALA A 95 12.81 -2.97 -13.76
N GLY A 96 11.52 -3.22 -13.55
CA GLY A 96 10.68 -4.03 -14.45
C GLY A 96 10.84 -5.54 -14.27
N ASP A 97 11.54 -5.98 -13.22
CA ASP A 97 11.71 -7.40 -12.88
C ASP A 97 10.55 -7.89 -12.01
N THR A 98 9.50 -8.39 -12.67
CA THR A 98 8.29 -8.90 -11.99
C THR A 98 8.52 -10.23 -11.30
N ALA A 99 9.44 -11.06 -11.81
CA ALA A 99 9.77 -12.35 -11.21
C ALA A 99 10.55 -12.18 -9.90
N GLY A 100 11.56 -11.30 -9.90
CA GLY A 100 12.27 -10.90 -8.69
C GLY A 100 11.34 -10.26 -7.66
N ALA A 101 10.42 -9.40 -8.10
CA ALA A 101 9.42 -8.81 -7.22
C ALA A 101 8.52 -9.86 -6.54
N ASP A 102 7.99 -10.86 -7.27
CA ASP A 102 7.14 -11.90 -6.65
C ASP A 102 7.92 -12.80 -5.67
N ALA A 103 9.19 -13.06 -5.95
CA ALA A 103 10.06 -13.81 -5.04
C ALA A 103 10.24 -13.08 -3.69
N TRP A 104 10.56 -11.79 -3.73
CA TRP A 104 10.67 -10.97 -2.52
C TRP A 104 9.34 -10.83 -1.77
N LEU A 105 8.22 -10.72 -2.48
CA LEU A 105 6.89 -10.68 -1.84
C LEU A 105 6.52 -12.01 -1.19
N THR A 106 6.95 -13.13 -1.76
CA THR A 106 6.76 -14.44 -1.14
C THR A 106 7.54 -14.54 0.18
N GLN A 107 8.77 -14.01 0.21
CA GLN A 107 9.55 -13.90 1.45
C GLN A 107 8.89 -12.96 2.48
N ALA A 108 8.38 -11.81 2.03
CA ALA A 108 7.67 -10.87 2.90
C ALA A 108 6.44 -11.51 3.56
N VAL A 109 5.68 -12.31 2.83
CA VAL A 109 4.53 -13.05 3.37
C VAL A 109 4.97 -14.13 4.37
N GLY A 110 6.11 -14.79 4.14
CA GLY A 110 6.67 -15.75 5.09
C GLY A 110 7.22 -15.13 6.38
N ALA A 111 7.45 -13.82 6.39
CA ALA A 111 7.93 -13.05 7.54
C ALA A 111 6.80 -12.39 8.36
N LEU A 112 5.53 -12.65 8.02
CA LEU A 112 4.33 -12.24 8.78
C LEU A 112 4.04 -13.22 9.92
#